data_AF-A0A5P0ZGJ7-F1
#
_entry.id   AF-A0A5P0ZGJ7-F1
#
_cell.length_a   1.000
_cell.length_b   1.000
_cell.length_c   1.000
_cell.angle_alpha   90.00
_cell.angle_beta   90.00
_cell.angle_gamma   90.00
#
_symmetry.space_group_name_H-M   'P 1'
#
loop_
_entity.id
_entity.type
_entity.pdbx_description
1 polymer ?
#
loop_
_entity_poly.entity_id
_entity_poly.type
_entity_poly.pdbx_seq_one_letter_code
_entity_poly.pdbx_strand_id
1 'polypeptide(L)' 'MRITEEDYQAALAIVGNYQDWFLDNKPIFDEDSDRELTDDEVLEQIADGLIVMRVYYTQQRGDNFASDFI' A
#
# COMPACT_ATOMS: atom_id res chain seq x y z
N MET A 1 6.48 -15.99 -1.11
CA MET A 1 6.78 -14.69 -1.73
C MET A 1 7.11 -13.72 -0.61
N ARG A 2 8.28 -13.07 -0.66
CA ARG A 2 8.71 -12.06 0.35
C ARG A 2 8.36 -10.68 -0.22
N ILE A 3 7.86 -9.79 0.63
CA ILE A 3 7.57 -8.40 0.24
C ILE A 3 8.84 -7.60 0.50
N THR A 4 9.25 -6.80 -0.47
CA THR A 4 10.45 -5.97 -0.38
C THR A 4 10.13 -4.60 0.23
N GLU A 5 11.16 -3.84 0.60
CA GLU A 5 10.98 -2.43 1.00
C GLU A 5 10.44 -1.58 -0.16
N GLU A 6 10.79 -1.90 -1.41
CA GLU A 6 10.28 -1.20 -2.60
C GLU A 6 8.76 -1.41 -2.75
N ASP A 7 8.29 -2.64 -2.58
CA ASP A 7 6.85 -2.96 -2.57
C ASP A 7 6.12 -2.19 -1.45
N TYR A 8 6.74 -2.06 -0.27
CA TYR A 8 6.20 -1.28 0.84
C TYR A 8 6.11 0.22 0.50
N GLN A 9 7.13 0.80 -0.12
CA GLN A 9 7.12 2.21 -0.51
C GLN A 9 6.07 2.50 -1.60
N ALA A 10 5.90 1.59 -2.56
CA ALA A 10 4.83 1.69 -3.56
C ALA A 10 3.44 1.63 -2.91
N ALA A 11 3.22 0.68 -1.99
CA ALA A 11 1.98 0.57 -1.23
C ALA A 11 1.71 1.80 -0.36
N LEU A 12 2.75 2.39 0.26
CA LEU A 12 2.64 3.60 1.05
C LEU A 12 2.19 4.80 0.19
N ALA A 13 2.67 4.91 -1.05
CA ALA A 13 2.23 5.96 -1.98
C ALA A 13 0.73 5.81 -2.31
N ILE A 14 0.28 4.59 -2.61
CA ILE A 14 -1.13 4.28 -2.89
C ILE A 14 -2.02 4.63 -1.68
N VAL A 15 -1.62 4.21 -0.48
CA VAL A 15 -2.37 4.53 0.74
C VAL A 15 -2.34 6.04 1.04
N GLY A 16 -1.24 6.73 0.71
CA GLY A 16 -1.12 8.19 0.83
C GLY A 16 -2.17 8.94 0.01
N ASN A 17 -2.52 8.43 -1.16
CA ASN A 17 -3.56 9.00 -2.03
C ASN A 17 -4.96 8.99 -1.38
N TYR A 18 -5.18 8.21 -0.32
CA TYR A 18 -6.44 8.24 0.44
C TYR A 18 -6.75 9.63 1.00
N GLN A 19 -5.74 10.35 1.50
CA GLN A 19 -5.96 11.71 2.00
C GLN A 19 -6.43 12.63 0.87
N ASP A 20 -5.76 12.56 -0.28
CA ASP A 20 -6.07 13.38 -1.44
C ASP A 20 -7.48 13.08 -1.98
N TRP A 21 -7.86 11.81 -2.09
CA TRP A 21 -9.19 11.39 -2.55
C TRP A 21 -10.29 11.67 -1.52
N PHE A 22 -10.12 11.23 -0.27
CA PHE A 22 -11.19 11.25 0.73
C PHE A 22 -11.34 12.60 1.43
N LEU A 23 -10.23 13.27 1.76
CA LEU A 23 -10.25 14.54 2.51
C LEU A 23 -10.28 15.75 1.59
N ASP A 24 -9.51 15.71 0.50
CA ASP A 24 -9.39 16.84 -0.43
C ASP A 24 -10.31 16.70 -1.67
N ASN A 25 -11.05 15.59 -1.79
CA ASN A 25 -11.95 15.30 -2.91
C ASN A 25 -11.26 15.42 -4.28
N LYS A 26 -9.97 15.02 -4.35
CA LYS A 26 -9.18 15.01 -5.58
C LYS A 26 -9.40 13.71 -6.34
N PRO A 27 -9.67 13.76 -7.65
CA PRO A 27 -9.75 12.56 -8.48
C PRO A 27 -8.39 11.86 -8.54
N ILE A 28 -8.41 10.52 -8.48
CA ILE A 28 -7.23 9.67 -8.69
C ILE A 28 -7.30 9.12 -10.11
N PHE A 29 -6.15 9.06 -10.78
CA PHE A 29 -6.04 8.54 -12.15
C PHE A 29 -5.23 7.26 -12.17
N ASP A 30 -5.64 6.35 -13.05
CA ASP A 30 -4.90 5.16 -13.41
C ASP A 30 -3.63 5.55 -14.20
N GLU A 31 -2.46 5.12 -13.73
CA GLU A 31 -1.17 5.54 -14.30
C GLU A 31 -0.95 5.06 -15.74
N ASP A 32 -1.56 3.93 -16.12
CA ASP A 32 -1.36 3.32 -17.45
C ASP A 32 -2.30 3.92 -18.50
N SER A 33 -3.54 4.23 -18.11
CA SER A 33 -4.61 4.66 -19.02
C SER A 33 -4.97 6.13 -18.94
N ASP A 34 -4.45 6.89 -17.96
CA ASP A 34 -4.79 8.28 -17.68
C ASP A 34 -6.31 8.49 -17.46
N ARG A 35 -6.99 7.42 -17.02
CA ARG A 35 -8.42 7.41 -16.73
C ARG A 35 -8.65 7.68 -15.26
N GLU A 36 -9.65 8.51 -14.95
CA GLU A 36 -10.13 8.68 -13.59
C GLU A 36 -10.69 7.36 -13.03
N LEU A 37 -10.21 6.99 -11.84
CA LEU A 37 -10.67 5.82 -11.10
C LEU A 37 -12.02 6.10 -10.45
N THR A 38 -12.86 5.09 -10.39
CA THR A 38 -14.08 5.12 -9.58
C THR A 38 -13.75 4.99 -8.10
N ASP A 39 -14.66 5.43 -7.23
CA ASP A 39 -14.50 5.31 -5.78
C ASP A 39 -14.20 3.87 -5.33
N ASP A 40 -14.86 2.88 -5.93
CA ASP A 40 -14.63 1.47 -5.62
C ASP A 40 -13.22 1.02 -6.02
N GLU A 41 -12.72 1.44 -7.19
CA GLU A 41 -11.35 1.13 -7.64
C GLU A 41 -10.30 1.78 -6.74
N VAL A 42 -10.53 3.03 -6.29
CA VAL A 42 -9.63 3.71 -5.35
C VAL A 42 -9.61 2.97 -4.00
N LEU A 43 -10.78 2.57 -3.50
CA LEU A 43 -10.88 1.81 -2.26
C LEU A 43 -10.19 0.44 -2.35
N GLU A 44 -10.33 -0.26 -3.48
CA GLU A 44 -9.64 -1.53 -3.74
C GLU A 44 -8.12 -1.36 -3.72
N GLN A 45 -7.58 -0.36 -4.43
CA GLN A 45 -6.13 -0.10 -4.43
C GLN A 45 -5.59 0.22 -3.03
N ILE A 46 -6.32 1.02 -2.24
CA ILE A 46 -5.93 1.32 -0.86
C ILE A 46 -5.95 0.06 0.01
N ALA A 47 -6.97 -0.79 -0.15
CA ALA A 47 -7.07 -2.04 0.59
C ALA A 47 -5.89 -2.98 0.28
N ASP A 48 -5.52 -3.10 -0.99
CA ASP A 48 -4.37 -3.89 -1.43
C ASP A 48 -3.05 -3.32 -0.88
N GLY A 49 -2.87 -2.00 -0.91
CA GLY A 49 -1.72 -1.33 -0.30
C GLY A 49 -1.57 -1.64 1.19
N LEU A 50 -2.67 -1.58 1.95
CA LEU A 50 -2.67 -1.93 3.38
C LEU A 50 -2.30 -3.40 3.63
N ILE A 51 -2.69 -4.33 2.76
CA ILE A 51 -2.32 -5.74 2.87
C ILE A 51 -0.80 -5.90 2.70
N VAL A 52 -0.20 -5.28 1.69
CA VAL A 52 1.25 -5.31 1.45
C VAL A 52 2.00 -4.75 2.66
N MET A 53 1.60 -3.58 3.16
CA MET A 53 2.23 -2.95 4.32
C MET A 53 2.14 -3.85 5.58
N ARG A 54 0.98 -4.49 5.80
CA ARG A 54 0.79 -5.41 6.92
C ARG A 54 1.68 -6.66 6.82
N VAL A 55 1.80 -7.24 5.62
CA VAL A 55 2.63 -8.41 5.37
C VAL A 55 4.11 -8.06 5.60
N TYR A 56 4.57 -6.92 5.08
CA TYR A 56 5.94 -6.44 5.28
C TYR A 56 6.29 -6.27 6.77
N TYR A 57 5.42 -5.58 7.52
CA TYR A 57 5.61 -5.39 8.97
C TYR A 57 5.66 -6.72 9.74
N THR A 58 4.83 -7.68 9.34
CA THR A 58 4.82 -9.03 9.95
C THR A 58 6.12 -9.78 9.67
N GLN A 59 6.66 -9.68 8.45
CA GLN A 59 7.95 -10.27 8.08
C GLN A 59 9.09 -9.70 8.92
N GLN A 60 9.14 -8.37 9.10
CA GLN A 60 10.15 -7.71 9.94
C GLN A 60 10.10 -8.18 11.41
N ARG A 61 8.89 -8.36 11.96
CA ARG A 61 8.74 -8.90 13.32
C ARG A 61 9.16 -10.37 13.44
N GLY A 62 8.88 -11.18 12.42
CA GLY A 62 9.31 -12.58 12.36
C GLY A 62 10.83 -12.69 12.27
N ASP A 63 11.46 -11.86 11.44
CA ASP A 63 12.91 -11.80 11.29
C ASP A 63 13.60 -11.33 12.57
N ASN A 64 13.04 -10.33 13.26
CA ASN A 64 13.55 -9.88 14.56
C ASN A 64 13.43 -10.95 15.67
N PHE A 65 12.33 -11.73 15.68
CA PHE A 65 12.20 -12.85 16.62
C PHE A 65 13.21 -13.97 16.33
N ALA A 66 13.53 -14.23 15.07
CA ALA A 66 14.52 -15.23 14.69
C ALA A 66 15.96 -14.77 15.01
N SER A 67 16.26 -13.47 14.90
CA SER A 67 17.59 -12.94 15.27
C SER A 67 17.86 -12.92 16.77
N ASP A 68 16.81 -12.80 17.60
CA ASP A 68 16.95 -12.79 19.07
C ASP A 68 17.20 -14.18 19.67
N PHE A 69 17.11 -15.25 18.88
CA PHE A 69 17.27 -16.64 19.31
C PHE A 69 18.60 -17.30 18.90
N ILE A 70 19.47 -16.60 18.17
CA ILE A 70 20.76 -17.10 17.67
C ILE A 70 21.92 -16.54 18.49
#